data_AF-A0A7V5BQR4-F1
#
_entry.id   AF-A0A7V5BQR4-F1
#
_cell.length_a   1.000
_cell.length_b   1.000
_cell.length_c   1.000
_cell.angle_alpha   90.00
_cell.angle_beta   90.00
_cell.angle_gamma   90.00
#
_symmetry.space_group_name_H-M   'P 1'
#
loop_
_entity.id
_entity.type
_entity.pdbx_description
1 polymer ?
#
loop_
_entity_poly.entity_id
_entity_poly.type
_entity_poly.pdbx_seq_one_letter_code
_entity_poly.pdbx_strand_id
1 'polypeptide(L)'
;MLQHLQRPFVPAYRAPERGDPQVIARRIAEGVIILAERLHRLPKAYPHWHPFDPAAYFDLYPEQVPALIRIERLGATLDVTVYADLLSPAFRRAERFWATEFCPAYLAAGENDAFLHHFEQRTLPAMQRRLQEARDEIARAWDLLSRRDDITFLAVSAALDERITHLHRLPEDDPDLIDLYHTLPTLTLSRSYDILEMLKRSDNRHV
;
A
#
# COMPACT_ATOMS: atom_id res chain seq x y z
N MET A 1 11.23 -2.40 -5.41
CA MET A 1 10.36 -3.30 -4.63
C MET A 1 9.31 -4.03 -5.45
N LEU A 2 8.67 -3.44 -6.46
CA LEU A 2 7.80 -4.17 -7.42
C LEU A 2 8.46 -5.36 -8.14
N GLN A 3 9.79 -5.45 -8.15
CA GLN A 3 10.52 -6.63 -8.62
C GLN A 3 10.14 -7.91 -7.85
N HIS A 4 9.57 -7.80 -6.65
CA HIS A 4 9.12 -8.94 -5.84
C HIS A 4 7.65 -9.34 -6.11
N LEU A 5 6.82 -8.46 -6.70
CA LEU A 5 5.47 -8.80 -7.15
C LEU A 5 5.48 -9.41 -8.55
N GLN A 6 6.30 -10.44 -8.77
CA GLN A 6 6.27 -11.22 -10.02
C GLN A 6 5.06 -12.14 -10.08
N ARG A 7 4.59 -12.58 -8.90
CA ARG A 7 3.38 -13.37 -8.79
C ARG A 7 2.16 -12.46 -8.66
N PRO A 8 1.05 -12.82 -9.34
CA PRO A 8 -0.20 -12.13 -9.10
C PRO A 8 -0.64 -12.33 -7.66
N PHE A 9 -1.39 -11.37 -7.12
CA PHE A 9 -2.02 -11.53 -5.81
C PHE A 9 -2.77 -12.84 -5.69
N VAL A 10 -2.78 -13.38 -4.47
CA VAL A 10 -3.67 -14.49 -4.12
C VAL A 10 -5.12 -14.11 -4.48
N PRO A 11 -5.99 -15.09 -4.78
CA PRO A 11 -7.33 -14.81 -5.27
C PRO A 11 -8.14 -13.84 -4.39
N ALA A 12 -7.96 -13.90 -3.07
CA ALA A 12 -8.66 -13.05 -2.11
C ALA A 12 -8.35 -11.54 -2.28
N TYR A 13 -7.16 -11.19 -2.78
CA TYR A 13 -6.70 -9.80 -2.93
C TYR A 13 -6.56 -9.37 -4.39
N ARG A 14 -6.99 -10.20 -5.34
CA ARG A 14 -6.80 -9.92 -6.76
C ARG A 14 -7.94 -9.07 -7.33
N ALA A 15 -7.61 -7.83 -7.70
CA ALA A 15 -8.44 -7.03 -8.58
C ALA A 15 -8.13 -7.34 -10.07
N PRO A 16 -9.13 -7.30 -10.98
CA PRO A 16 -8.91 -7.43 -12.41
C PRO A 16 -7.99 -6.34 -12.95
N GLU A 17 -7.04 -6.67 -13.83
CA GLU A 17 -6.11 -5.68 -14.42
C GLU A 17 -6.81 -4.70 -15.39
N ARG A 18 -7.95 -5.11 -15.95
CA ARG A 18 -8.77 -4.36 -16.91
C ARG A 18 -10.23 -4.74 -16.72
N GLY A 19 -11.12 -3.88 -17.18
CA GLY A 19 -12.57 -4.13 -17.21
C GLY A 19 -13.35 -2.96 -16.65
N ASP A 20 -14.57 -3.24 -16.19
CA ASP A 20 -15.44 -2.26 -15.57
C ASP A 20 -14.78 -1.66 -14.31
N PRO A 21 -14.56 -0.33 -14.26
CA PRO A 21 -14.01 0.36 -13.09
C PRO A 21 -14.76 0.07 -11.78
N GLN A 22 -16.07 -0.17 -11.83
CA GLN A 22 -16.85 -0.49 -10.63
C GLN A 22 -16.54 -1.89 -10.10
N VAL A 23 -16.33 -2.86 -11.00
CA VAL A 23 -15.93 -4.22 -10.61
C VAL A 23 -14.53 -4.21 -9.99
N ILE A 24 -13.61 -3.43 -10.57
CA ILE A 24 -12.24 -3.27 -10.05
C ILE A 24 -12.28 -2.65 -8.65
N ALA A 25 -12.96 -1.52 -8.50
CA ALA A 25 -13.09 -0.82 -7.21
C ALA A 25 -13.70 -1.71 -6.13
N ARG A 26 -14.75 -2.48 -6.45
CA ARG A 26 -15.36 -3.42 -5.53
C ARG A 26 -14.39 -4.52 -5.08
N ARG A 27 -13.58 -5.05 -5.99
CA ARG A 27 -12.58 -6.08 -5.66
C ARG A 27 -11.47 -5.55 -4.76
N ILE A 28 -11.02 -4.31 -5.01
CA ILE A 28 -10.06 -3.62 -4.14
C ILE A 28 -10.68 -3.45 -2.74
N ALA A 29 -11.89 -2.92 -2.66
CA ALA A 29 -12.61 -2.71 -1.40
C ALA A 29 -12.81 -4.02 -0.60
N GLU A 30 -13.21 -5.11 -1.27
CA GLU A 30 -13.33 -6.44 -0.67
C GLU A 30 -11.98 -6.92 -0.07
N GLY A 31 -10.87 -6.71 -0.78
CA GLY A 31 -9.53 -7.06 -0.29
C GLY A 31 -9.11 -6.22 0.93
N VAL A 32 -9.37 -4.91 0.92
CA VAL A 32 -9.10 -4.01 2.05
C VAL A 32 -9.87 -4.44 3.30
N ILE A 33 -11.14 -4.84 3.16
CA ILE A 33 -11.97 -5.31 4.28
C ILE A 33 -11.37 -6.56 4.91
N ILE A 34 -10.94 -7.54 4.09
CA ILE A 34 -10.30 -8.75 4.60
C ILE A 34 -9.04 -8.38 5.40
N LEU A 35 -8.19 -7.49 4.88
CA LEU A 35 -6.98 -7.04 5.58
C LEU A 35 -7.30 -6.30 6.88
N ALA A 36 -8.32 -5.44 6.88
CA ALA A 36 -8.78 -4.73 8.07
C ALA A 36 -9.32 -5.69 9.15
N GLU A 37 -10.08 -6.72 8.76
CA GLU A 37 -10.54 -7.77 9.67
C GLU A 37 -9.38 -8.57 10.27
N ARG A 38 -8.34 -8.88 9.46
CA ARG A 38 -7.13 -9.54 9.94
C ARG A 38 -6.40 -8.67 10.96
N LEU A 39 -6.18 -7.39 10.68
CA LEU A 39 -5.63 -6.46 11.66
C LEU A 39 -6.49 -6.40 12.93
N HIS A 40 -7.81 -6.35 12.81
CA HIS A 40 -8.69 -6.33 13.97
C HIS A 40 -8.55 -7.58 14.85
N ARG A 41 -8.35 -8.75 14.23
CA ARG A 41 -8.24 -10.04 14.93
C ARG A 41 -6.83 -10.36 15.44
N LEU A 42 -5.81 -9.61 15.03
CA LEU A 42 -4.41 -9.87 15.38
C LEU A 42 -4.18 -10.03 16.89
N PRO A 43 -4.74 -9.20 17.79
CA PRO A 43 -4.59 -9.38 19.24
C PRO A 43 -5.03 -10.74 19.78
N LYS A 44 -6.01 -11.37 19.13
CA LYS A 44 -6.52 -12.67 19.54
C LYS A 44 -5.69 -13.82 18.97
N ALA A 45 -5.03 -13.62 17.83
CA ALA A 45 -4.32 -14.67 17.12
C ALA A 45 -2.81 -14.69 17.44
N TYR A 46 -2.20 -13.53 17.61
CA TYR A 46 -0.77 -13.36 17.84
C TYR A 46 -0.21 -14.21 18.98
N PRO A 47 -0.87 -14.34 20.16
CA PRO A 47 -0.32 -15.16 21.26
C PRO A 47 -0.21 -16.65 20.90
N HIS A 48 -1.05 -17.13 19.99
CA HIS A 48 -1.11 -18.54 19.61
C HIS A 48 -0.18 -18.88 18.44
N TRP A 49 0.51 -17.89 17.87
CA TRP A 49 1.32 -18.05 16.67
C TRP A 49 2.78 -17.68 16.95
N HIS A 50 3.57 -18.68 17.35
CA HIS A 50 5.00 -18.50 17.65
C HIS A 50 5.85 -19.51 16.87
N PRO A 51 6.75 -19.06 15.96
CA PRO A 51 6.96 -17.67 15.54
C PRO A 51 5.75 -17.11 14.76
N PHE A 52 5.51 -15.80 14.84
CA PHE A 52 4.47 -15.14 14.04
C PHE A 52 4.89 -15.14 12.57
N ASP A 53 4.06 -15.74 11.71
CA ASP A 53 4.26 -15.78 10.27
C ASP A 53 3.28 -14.82 9.57
N PRO A 54 3.72 -13.63 9.15
CA PRO A 54 2.85 -12.66 8.47
C PRO A 54 2.35 -13.16 7.11
N ALA A 55 3.13 -13.99 6.40
CA ALA A 55 2.69 -14.51 5.10
C ALA A 55 1.44 -15.37 5.28
N ALA A 56 1.51 -16.33 6.20
CA ALA A 56 0.40 -17.20 6.50
C ALA A 56 -0.77 -16.46 7.20
N TYR A 57 -0.50 -15.50 8.09
CA TYR A 57 -1.57 -14.77 8.80
C TYR A 57 -2.44 -13.94 7.87
N PHE A 58 -1.81 -13.28 6.90
CA PHE A 58 -2.47 -12.40 5.93
C PHE A 58 -2.76 -13.10 4.60
N ASP A 59 -2.69 -14.43 4.52
CA ASP A 59 -2.93 -15.21 3.30
C ASP A 59 -2.10 -14.71 2.09
N LEU A 60 -0.86 -14.25 2.31
CA LEU A 60 0.04 -13.72 1.29
C LEU A 60 1.10 -14.75 0.89
N TYR A 61 1.62 -14.63 -0.33
CA TYR A 61 2.88 -15.28 -0.64
C TYR A 61 4.04 -14.60 0.11
N PRO A 62 5.10 -15.33 0.50
CA PRO A 62 6.24 -14.74 1.22
C PRO A 62 6.85 -13.51 0.51
N GLU A 63 6.92 -13.52 -0.82
CA GLU A 63 7.41 -12.39 -1.63
C GLU A 63 6.50 -11.15 -1.62
N GLN A 64 5.23 -11.30 -1.22
CA GLN A 64 4.26 -10.20 -1.14
C GLN A 64 4.31 -9.48 0.19
N VAL A 65 4.71 -10.17 1.26
CA VAL A 65 4.80 -9.60 2.62
C VAL A 65 5.63 -8.32 2.66
N PRO A 66 6.89 -8.27 2.18
CA PRO A 66 7.69 -7.04 2.28
C PRO A 66 7.17 -5.90 1.39
N ALA A 67 6.29 -6.19 0.43
CA ALA A 67 5.64 -5.17 -0.38
C ALA A 67 4.38 -4.62 0.29
N LEU A 68 3.60 -5.45 0.99
CA LEU A 68 2.29 -5.07 1.52
C LEU A 68 2.27 -4.79 3.01
N ILE A 69 3.22 -5.32 3.78
CA ILE A 69 3.14 -5.33 5.23
C ILE A 69 4.45 -4.87 5.81
N ARG A 70 4.38 -3.81 6.62
CA ARG A 70 5.45 -3.38 7.50
C ARG A 70 5.05 -3.71 8.94
N ILE A 71 5.93 -4.43 9.63
CA ILE A 71 5.76 -4.78 11.04
C ILE A 71 6.98 -4.26 11.78
N GLU A 72 6.75 -3.37 12.73
CA GLU A 72 7.79 -2.78 13.56
C GLU A 72 7.51 -3.07 15.03
N ARG A 73 8.56 -3.44 15.76
CA ARG A 73 8.47 -3.66 17.20
C ARG A 73 9.28 -2.60 17.91
N LEU A 74 8.60 -1.75 18.67
CA LEU A 74 9.21 -0.74 19.52
C LEU A 74 8.92 -1.05 20.99
N GLY A 75 9.86 -1.75 21.63
CA GLY A 75 9.69 -2.22 23.01
C GLY A 75 8.53 -3.20 23.15
N ALA A 76 7.48 -2.76 23.83
CA ALA A 76 6.23 -3.51 24.03
C ALA A 76 5.14 -3.20 22.98
N THR A 77 5.39 -2.26 22.06
CA THR A 77 4.46 -1.93 20.99
C THR A 77 4.80 -2.71 19.72
N LEU A 78 3.77 -3.26 19.08
CA LEU A 78 3.82 -3.82 17.73
C LEU A 78 3.02 -2.90 16.80
N ASP A 79 3.70 -2.24 15.87
CA ASP A 79 3.08 -1.44 14.83
C ASP A 79 2.96 -2.27 13.56
N VAL A 80 1.75 -2.36 13.02
CA VAL A 80 1.49 -3.06 11.77
C VAL A 80 0.84 -2.11 10.78
N THR A 81 1.52 -1.90 9.66
CA THR A 81 1.03 -1.11 8.54
C THR A 81 0.83 -2.01 7.32
N VAL A 82 -0.32 -1.86 6.66
CA VAL A 82 -0.71 -2.61 5.47
C VAL A 82 -0.93 -1.64 4.31
N TYR A 83 -0.06 -1.74 3.32
CA TYR A 83 0.01 -0.94 2.09
C TYR A 83 -1.00 -1.44 1.05
N ALA A 84 -2.28 -1.22 1.34
CA ALA A 84 -3.38 -1.75 0.53
C ALA A 84 -3.60 -0.98 -0.78
N ASP A 85 -2.91 0.14 -1.01
CA ASP A 85 -2.89 0.83 -2.30
C ASP A 85 -2.35 -0.08 -3.41
N LEU A 86 -1.44 -0.99 -3.07
CA LEU A 86 -0.94 -2.02 -3.99
C LEU A 86 -2.01 -2.98 -4.51
N LEU A 87 -3.21 -3.03 -3.90
CA LEU A 87 -4.32 -3.80 -4.45
C LEU A 87 -4.88 -3.16 -5.73
N SER A 88 -4.75 -1.84 -5.91
CA SER A 88 -5.13 -1.13 -7.14
C SER A 88 -4.18 -1.48 -8.29
N PRO A 89 -4.69 -2.04 -9.40
CA PRO A 89 -3.92 -2.23 -10.62
C PRO A 89 -3.35 -0.92 -11.17
N ALA A 90 -4.11 0.18 -11.16
CA ALA A 90 -3.60 1.48 -11.62
C ALA A 90 -2.46 2.00 -10.75
N PHE A 91 -2.57 1.86 -9.43
CA PHE A 91 -1.48 2.25 -8.51
C PHE A 91 -0.20 1.45 -8.79
N ARG A 92 -0.30 0.11 -8.95
CA ARG A 92 0.87 -0.72 -9.34
C ARG A 92 1.48 -0.31 -10.67
N ARG A 93 0.67 0.08 -11.66
CA ARG A 93 1.16 0.58 -12.96
C ARG A 93 1.86 1.92 -12.80
N ALA A 94 1.33 2.82 -11.97
CA ALA A 94 1.95 4.11 -11.67
C ALA A 94 3.30 3.92 -10.96
N GLU A 95 3.37 3.11 -9.91
CA GLU A 95 4.61 2.80 -9.20
C GLU A 95 5.65 2.14 -10.12
N ARG A 96 5.22 1.24 -11.02
CA ARG A 96 6.13 0.63 -12.00
C ARG A 96 6.70 1.68 -12.93
N PHE A 97 5.84 2.47 -13.56
CA PHE A 97 6.24 3.52 -14.50
C PHE A 97 7.15 4.55 -13.83
N TRP A 98 6.86 4.90 -12.57
CA TRP A 98 7.69 5.76 -11.76
C TRP A 98 9.13 5.25 -11.68
N ALA A 99 9.27 4.00 -11.23
CA ALA A 99 10.57 3.39 -10.96
C ALA A 99 11.38 3.06 -12.23
N THR A 100 10.72 2.81 -13.37
CA THR A 100 11.39 2.35 -14.61
C THR A 100 11.53 3.40 -15.69
N GLU A 101 10.64 4.40 -15.74
CA GLU A 101 10.61 5.39 -16.83
C GLU A 101 10.67 6.82 -16.29
N PHE A 102 9.88 7.18 -15.27
CA PHE A 102 9.81 8.55 -14.78
C PHE A 102 11.07 9.00 -14.06
N CYS A 103 11.52 8.31 -13.00
CA CYS A 103 12.70 8.72 -12.24
C CYS A 103 13.97 8.81 -13.12
N PRO A 104 14.27 7.83 -13.99
CA PRO A 104 15.42 7.96 -14.89
C PRO A 104 15.33 9.19 -15.81
N ALA A 105 14.14 9.48 -16.36
CA ALA A 105 13.95 10.65 -17.22
C ALA A 105 14.03 11.96 -16.44
N TYR A 106 13.53 11.99 -15.21
CA TYR A 106 13.62 13.15 -14.30
C TYR A 106 15.08 13.51 -14.00
N LEU A 107 15.88 12.51 -13.60
CA LEU A 107 17.30 12.71 -13.33
C LEU A 107 18.06 13.19 -14.57
N ALA A 108 17.80 12.60 -15.75
CA ALA A 108 18.41 13.01 -16.99
C ALA A 108 18.00 14.43 -17.44
N ALA A 109 16.78 14.85 -17.12
CA ALA A 109 16.29 16.20 -17.40
C ALA A 109 17.02 17.27 -16.58
N GLY A 110 17.41 16.97 -15.34
CA GLY A 110 18.19 17.86 -14.49
C GLY A 110 19.62 18.11 -15.00
N GLU A 111 20.12 17.26 -15.90
CA GLU A 111 21.49 17.35 -16.44
C GLU A 111 21.55 17.96 -17.84
N ASN A 112 20.43 18.05 -18.58
CA ASN A 112 20.44 18.42 -20.00
C ASN A 112 19.09 18.98 -20.52
N ASP A 113 19.11 20.18 -21.09
CA ASP A 113 17.94 20.89 -21.64
C ASP A 113 17.18 20.12 -22.74
N ALA A 114 17.87 19.32 -23.57
CA ALA A 114 17.21 18.50 -24.59
C ALA A 114 16.42 17.33 -23.97
N PHE A 115 16.88 16.82 -22.82
CA PHE A 115 16.16 15.81 -22.05
C PHE A 115 15.02 16.42 -21.22
N LEU A 116 15.19 17.66 -20.76
CA LEU A 116 14.11 18.41 -20.11
C LEU A 116 12.89 18.53 -21.03
N HIS A 117 13.09 18.91 -22.29
CA HIS A 117 12.00 19.00 -23.26
C HIS A 117 11.27 17.66 -23.47
N HIS A 118 12.02 16.55 -23.56
CA HIS A 118 11.44 15.21 -23.66
C HIS A 118 10.64 14.84 -22.41
N PHE A 119 11.18 15.12 -21.22
CA PHE A 119 10.54 14.86 -19.95
C PHE A 119 9.21 15.62 -19.83
N GLU A 120 9.21 16.93 -20.08
CA GLU A 120 8.03 17.78 -19.98
C GLU A 120 6.94 17.41 -20.98
N GLN A 121 7.31 17.06 -22.22
CA GLN A 121 6.31 16.77 -23.26
C GLN A 121 5.75 15.35 -23.22
N ARG A 122 6.51 14.39 -22.69
CA ARG A 122 6.14 12.96 -22.76
C ARG A 122 6.04 12.32 -21.40
N THR A 123 7.12 12.36 -20.61
CA THR A 123 7.23 11.55 -19.40
C THR A 123 6.36 12.09 -18.27
N LEU A 124 6.35 13.40 -18.05
CA LEU A 124 5.54 14.05 -17.03
C LEU A 124 4.03 13.88 -17.28
N PRO A 125 3.48 14.19 -18.48
CA PRO A 125 2.07 13.94 -18.77
C PRO A 125 1.68 12.46 -18.71
N ALA A 126 2.61 11.56 -19.02
CA ALA A 126 2.38 10.12 -18.91
C ALA A 126 2.28 9.65 -17.44
N MET A 127 3.07 10.24 -16.54
CA MET A 127 2.97 9.97 -15.10
C MET A 127 1.69 10.56 -14.52
N GLN A 128 1.37 11.82 -14.85
CA GLN A 128 0.14 12.49 -14.39
C GLN A 128 -1.11 11.69 -14.72
N ARG A 129 -1.22 11.16 -15.95
CA ARG A 129 -2.34 10.29 -16.35
C ARG A 129 -2.44 9.03 -15.50
N ARG A 130 -1.31 8.36 -15.24
CA ARG A 130 -1.28 7.14 -14.42
C ARG A 130 -1.64 7.41 -12.95
N LEU A 131 -1.17 8.53 -12.42
CA LEU A 131 -1.55 8.99 -11.07
C LEU A 131 -3.03 9.31 -10.99
N GLN A 132 -3.59 9.93 -12.05
CA GLN A 132 -5.03 10.19 -12.09
C GLN A 132 -5.84 8.89 -12.16
N GLU A 133 -5.41 7.91 -12.97
CA GLU A 133 -6.05 6.58 -12.99
C GLU A 133 -6.01 5.91 -11.61
N ALA A 134 -4.86 5.96 -10.92
CA ALA A 134 -4.69 5.41 -9.58
C ALA A 134 -5.59 6.12 -8.56
N ARG A 135 -5.63 7.47 -8.61
CA ARG A 135 -6.52 8.29 -7.79
C ARG A 135 -7.98 7.90 -7.99
N ASP A 136 -8.42 7.75 -9.23
CA ASP A 136 -9.81 7.40 -9.54
C ASP A 136 -10.18 5.99 -9.06
N GLU A 137 -9.30 5.00 -9.24
CA GLU A 137 -9.52 3.64 -8.73
C GLU A 137 -9.59 3.61 -7.20
N ILE A 138 -8.63 4.25 -6.52
CA ILE A 138 -8.57 4.31 -5.05
C ILE A 138 -9.77 5.07 -4.50
N ALA A 139 -10.13 6.21 -5.09
CA ALA A 139 -11.27 7.01 -4.64
C ALA A 139 -12.60 6.25 -4.76
N ARG A 140 -12.81 5.48 -5.84
CA ARG A 140 -13.99 4.61 -5.98
C ARG A 140 -14.01 3.50 -4.94
N ALA A 141 -12.87 2.86 -4.68
CA ALA A 141 -12.79 1.86 -3.62
C ALA A 141 -13.10 2.49 -2.26
N TRP A 142 -12.54 3.66 -1.98
CA TRP A 142 -12.78 4.41 -0.75
C TRP A 142 -14.27 4.77 -0.55
N ASP A 143 -14.95 5.25 -1.60
CA ASP A 143 -16.41 5.53 -1.54
C ASP A 143 -17.24 4.28 -1.22
N LEU A 144 -16.84 3.10 -1.70
CA LEU A 144 -17.50 1.84 -1.32
C LEU A 144 -17.26 1.47 0.15
N LEU A 145 -16.05 1.75 0.66
CA LEU A 145 -15.66 1.47 2.03
C LEU A 145 -16.36 2.42 3.03
N SER A 146 -16.43 3.71 2.70
CA SER A 146 -17.04 4.73 3.57
C SER A 146 -18.54 4.50 3.77
N ARG A 147 -19.25 4.04 2.73
CA ARG A 147 -20.69 3.69 2.82
C ARG A 147 -20.99 2.52 3.74
N ARG A 148 -19.99 1.72 4.11
CA ARG A 148 -20.16 0.55 5.00
C ARG A 148 -19.95 0.87 6.48
N ASP A 149 -19.44 2.05 6.82
CA ASP A 149 -19.13 2.47 8.22
C ASP A 149 -18.16 1.53 8.98
N ASP A 150 -17.56 0.57 8.28
CA ASP A 150 -16.86 -0.58 8.86
C ASP A 150 -15.32 -0.38 8.99
N ILE A 151 -14.78 0.79 8.60
CA ILE A 151 -13.32 0.97 8.52
C ILE A 151 -12.84 2.19 9.29
N THR A 152 -12.82 2.03 10.62
CA THR A 152 -12.17 2.95 11.57
C THR A 152 -10.64 2.93 11.51
N PHE A 153 -10.05 2.11 10.64
CA PHE A 153 -8.60 1.82 10.58
C PHE A 153 -7.87 2.43 9.37
N LEU A 154 -8.55 3.23 8.54
CA LEU A 154 -7.89 3.94 7.44
C LEU A 154 -6.97 5.02 8.04
N ALA A 155 -5.66 4.81 7.92
CA ALA A 155 -4.67 5.67 8.52
C ALA A 155 -4.18 6.67 7.48
N VAL A 156 -4.71 7.90 7.54
CA VAL A 156 -4.28 9.00 6.67
C VAL A 156 -2.77 9.29 6.82
N SER A 157 -2.20 9.06 8.01
CA SER A 157 -0.78 9.30 8.31
C SER A 157 0.18 8.22 7.81
N ALA A 158 -0.22 6.94 7.84
CA ALA A 158 0.65 5.83 7.42
C ALA A 158 0.87 5.74 5.90
N ALA A 159 0.03 6.43 5.14
CA ALA A 159 0.16 6.58 3.69
C ALA A 159 1.39 7.38 3.27
N LEU A 160 1.91 8.25 4.16
CA LEU A 160 3.13 8.99 3.87
C LEU A 160 4.37 8.08 3.99
N ASP A 161 4.43 7.28 5.06
CA ASP A 161 5.53 6.33 5.29
C ASP A 161 5.56 5.23 4.22
N GLU A 162 4.38 4.77 3.78
CA GLU A 162 4.23 3.93 2.59
C GLU A 162 4.93 4.57 1.39
N ARG A 163 4.53 5.79 1.04
CA ARG A 163 5.02 6.47 -0.15
C ARG A 163 6.53 6.67 -0.06
N ILE A 164 7.05 7.16 1.06
CA ILE A 164 8.50 7.34 1.25
C ILE A 164 9.25 6.00 1.11
N THR A 165 8.72 4.91 1.66
CA THR A 165 9.30 3.56 1.54
C THR A 165 9.24 3.03 0.10
N HIS A 166 8.17 3.34 -0.65
CA HIS A 166 8.07 3.00 -2.08
C HIS A 166 8.94 3.92 -2.97
N LEU A 167 9.32 5.10 -2.46
CA LEU A 167 10.04 6.16 -3.16
C LEU A 167 11.55 6.19 -2.89
N HIS A 168 12.17 5.10 -2.41
CA HIS A 168 13.62 4.94 -2.16
C HIS A 168 14.57 5.17 -3.38
N ARG A 169 14.12 5.87 -4.42
CA ARG A 169 14.89 6.28 -5.60
C ARG A 169 14.76 7.76 -5.93
N LEU A 170 14.11 8.55 -5.08
CA LEU A 170 14.12 10.00 -5.22
C LEU A 170 15.47 10.56 -4.72
N PRO A 171 15.97 11.66 -5.33
CA PRO A 171 16.85 12.56 -4.60
C PRO A 171 16.13 12.94 -3.31
N GLU A 172 16.78 12.77 -2.16
CA GLU A 172 16.26 13.29 -0.90
C GLU A 172 15.97 14.79 -1.08
N ASP A 173 14.80 15.25 -0.64
CA ASP A 173 14.39 16.66 -0.57
C ASP A 173 13.96 17.37 -1.88
N ASP A 174 13.34 16.67 -2.83
CA ASP A 174 12.67 17.33 -3.97
C ASP A 174 11.17 17.59 -3.70
N PRO A 175 10.77 18.83 -3.33
CA PRO A 175 9.40 19.13 -2.90
C PRO A 175 8.37 18.93 -4.01
N ASP A 176 8.74 19.13 -5.28
CA ASP A 176 7.79 19.01 -6.40
C ASP A 176 7.38 17.55 -6.64
N LEU A 177 8.32 16.61 -6.47
CA LEU A 177 8.06 15.18 -6.58
C LEU A 177 7.26 14.64 -5.39
N ILE A 178 7.53 15.19 -4.21
CA ILE A 178 6.83 14.88 -2.97
C ILE A 178 5.36 15.33 -3.09
N ASP A 179 5.09 16.57 -3.51
CA ASP A 179 3.74 17.11 -3.70
C ASP A 179 2.93 16.34 -4.73
N LEU A 180 3.56 15.94 -5.85
CA LEU A 180 2.92 15.12 -6.87
C LEU A 180 2.34 13.81 -6.29
N TYR A 181 3.01 13.22 -5.29
CA TYR A 181 2.60 11.98 -4.63
C TYR A 181 1.65 12.19 -3.45
N HIS A 182 1.78 13.29 -2.72
CA HIS A 182 0.91 13.58 -1.57
C HIS A 182 -0.56 13.70 -1.95
N THR A 183 -0.84 14.12 -3.18
CA THR A 183 -2.21 14.32 -3.66
C THR A 183 -2.99 13.03 -3.94
N LEU A 184 -2.38 11.84 -3.82
CA LEU A 184 -3.10 10.58 -3.96
C LEU A 184 -3.90 10.25 -2.68
N PRO A 185 -5.17 9.82 -2.78
CA PRO A 185 -5.84 9.15 -1.67
C PRO A 185 -5.16 7.81 -1.36
N THR A 186 -5.43 7.24 -0.18
CA THR A 186 -4.81 6.01 0.30
C THR A 186 -5.83 5.04 0.91
N LEU A 187 -5.55 3.76 0.75
CA LEU A 187 -6.23 2.62 1.38
C LEU A 187 -5.41 2.02 2.52
N THR A 188 -4.28 2.65 2.88
CA THR A 188 -3.37 2.10 3.87
C THR A 188 -3.99 2.03 5.25
N LEU A 189 -3.81 0.86 5.85
CA LEU A 189 -4.31 0.52 7.17
C LEU A 189 -3.12 0.52 8.12
N SER A 190 -3.27 1.14 9.28
CA SER A 190 -2.23 1.08 10.31
C SER A 190 -2.84 0.90 11.69
N ARG A 191 -2.19 0.07 12.50
CA ARG A 191 -2.62 -0.17 13.87
C ARG A 191 -1.43 -0.55 14.76
N SER A 192 -1.41 0.08 15.93
CA SER A 192 -0.49 -0.23 17.02
C SER A 192 -1.15 -1.16 18.02
N TYR A 193 -0.38 -2.08 18.58
CA TYR A 193 -0.82 -3.02 19.60
C TYR A 193 0.17 -3.09 20.76
N ASP A 194 -0.34 -3.21 21.99
CA ASP A 194 0.47 -3.55 23.16
C ASP A 194 0.65 -5.07 23.23
N ILE A 195 1.88 -5.54 23.02
CA ILE A 195 2.26 -6.95 23.04
C ILE A 195 1.96 -7.57 24.42
N LEU A 196 2.18 -6.84 25.51
CA LEU A 196 1.95 -7.36 26.86
C LEU A 196 0.45 -7.57 27.10
N GLU A 197 -0.41 -6.68 26.60
CA GLU A 197 -1.86 -6.90 26.64
C GLU A 197 -2.30 -8.08 25.77
N MET A 198 -1.72 -8.23 24.58
CA MET A 198 -2.03 -9.35 23.68
C MET A 198 -1.71 -10.69 24.36
N LEU A 199 -0.55 -10.80 25.00
CA LEU A 199 -0.12 -12.02 25.70
C LEU A 199 -0.96 -12.29 26.97
N LYS A 200 -1.36 -11.26 27.74
CA LYS A 200 -2.24 -11.48 28.91
C LYS A 200 -3.62 -12.04 28.54
N ARG A 201 -4.14 -11.70 27.36
CA ARG A 201 -5.47 -12.15 26.88
C ARG A 201 -5.50 -13.63 26.47
N SER A 202 -4.36 -14.30 26.28
CA SER A 202 -4.33 -15.75 26.06
C SER A 202 -4.42 -16.53 27.37
N ASP A 203 -3.84 -16.03 28.46
CA ASP A 203 -3.76 -16.76 29.73
C ASP A 203 -5.12 -16.86 30.45
N ASN A 204 -5.99 -15.85 30.27
CA ASN A 204 -7.32 -15.82 30.90
C ASN A 204 -8.38 -16.73 30.24
N ARG A 205 -8.04 -17.55 29.24
CA ARG A 205 -8.99 -18.49 28.61
C ARG A 205 -8.79 -19.95 29.03
N HIS A 206 -8.02 -20.20 30.09
CA HIS A 206 -7.79 -21.54 30.65
C HIS A 206 -8.25 -21.69 32.11
N VAL A 207 -9.24 -20.90 32.53
CA VAL A 207 -9.96 -21.10 33.80
C VAL A 207 -11.44 -21.33 33.52
#